data_AF-A0A1H6DE55-F1
#
_entry.id   AF-A0A1H6DE55-F1
#
_cell.length_a   1.000
_cell.length_b   1.000
_cell.length_c   1.000
_cell.angle_alpha   90.00
_cell.angle_beta   90.00
_cell.angle_gamma   90.00
#
_symmetry.space_group_name_H-M   'P 1'
#
loop_
_entity.id
_entity.type
_entity.pdbx_description
1 polymer ?
#
loop_
_entity_poly.entity_id
_entity_poly.type
_entity_poly.pdbx_seq_one_letter_code
_entity_poly.pdbx_strand_id
1 'polypeptide(L)'
;MSIASPEIAAPQPPRLPLGVQADGTLTRKAVPIAFVMGTLAVFAVLPLGVLAIILNDRGLERVRTSPQTARRMINWSWGILAVVDVLEIIALTGFLVDRLA
;
A
#
# COMPACT_ATOMS: atom_id res chain seq x y z
N MET A 1 57.44 8.11 12.87
CA MET A 1 56.01 8.48 12.91
C MET A 1 55.42 8.18 11.55
N SER A 2 54.74 7.04 11.38
CA SER A 2 54.09 6.66 10.13
C SER A 2 52.67 7.24 10.16
N ILE A 3 52.38 8.20 9.27
CA ILE A 3 51.04 8.74 9.09
C ILE A 3 50.28 7.68 8.29
N ALA A 4 49.32 7.00 8.90
CA ALA A 4 48.42 6.11 8.19
C ALA A 4 47.69 6.91 7.10
N SER A 5 47.82 6.48 5.83
CA SER A 5 47.05 7.05 4.73
C SER A 5 45.56 6.89 5.04
N PRO A 6 44.73 7.94 4.85
CA PRO A 6 43.29 7.79 5.00
C PRO A 6 42.83 6.78 3.94
N GLU A 7 42.39 5.61 4.40
CA GLU A 7 41.73 4.63 3.57
C GLU A 7 40.45 5.28 3.06
N ILE A 8 40.47 5.76 1.81
CA ILE A 8 39.31 6.35 1.16
C ILE A 8 38.30 5.21 1.02
N ALA A 9 37.30 5.19 1.89
CA ALA A 9 36.22 4.23 1.83
C ALA A 9 35.61 4.26 0.43
N ALA A 10 35.59 3.10 -0.24
CA ALA A 10 34.96 2.98 -1.54
C ALA A 10 33.49 3.41 -1.47
N PRO A 11 32.97 4.16 -2.46
CA PRO A 11 31.58 4.58 -2.48
C PRO A 11 30.66 3.36 -2.39
N GLN A 12 29.76 3.37 -1.40
CA GLN A 12 28.80 2.29 -1.21
C GLN A 12 27.87 2.22 -2.44
N PRO A 13 27.64 1.03 -3.01
CA PRO A 13 26.74 0.91 -4.15
C PRO A 13 25.34 1.40 -3.78
N PRO A 14 24.63 2.11 -4.68
CA PRO A 14 23.28 2.59 -4.40
C PRO A 14 22.37 1.43 -4.02
N ARG A 15 21.60 1.59 -2.94
CA ARG A 15 20.55 0.63 -2.60
C ARG A 15 19.42 0.75 -3.62
N LEU A 16 19.17 -0.33 -4.34
CA LEU A 16 18.10 -0.42 -5.31
C LEU A 16 16.86 -1.04 -4.67
N PRO A 17 15.65 -0.60 -5.06
CA PRO A 17 14.42 -1.19 -4.56
C PRO A 17 14.36 -2.70 -4.81
N LEU A 18 13.66 -3.42 -3.95
CA LEU A 18 13.49 -4.87 -4.08
C LEU A 18 13.02 -5.26 -5.50
N GLY A 19 13.79 -6.13 -6.15
CA GLY A 19 13.46 -6.64 -7.48
C GLY A 19 13.89 -5.74 -8.64
N VAL A 20 14.63 -4.66 -8.40
CA VAL A 20 15.28 -3.80 -9.40
C VAL A 20 16.76 -4.19 -9.57
N GLN A 21 17.20 -4.34 -10.81
CA GLN A 21 18.57 -4.68 -11.19
C GLN A 21 19.45 -3.43 -11.31
N ALA A 22 20.77 -3.62 -11.39
CA ALA A 22 21.75 -2.53 -11.49
C ALA A 22 21.56 -1.62 -12.73
N ASP A 23 20.92 -2.13 -13.78
CA ASP A 23 20.55 -1.38 -14.99
C ASP A 23 19.21 -0.64 -14.87
N GLY A 24 18.57 -0.68 -13.69
CA GLY A 24 17.27 -0.07 -13.43
C GLY A 24 16.08 -0.90 -13.91
N THR A 25 16.30 -2.06 -14.54
CA THR A 25 15.21 -2.93 -14.98
C THR A 25 14.67 -3.78 -13.83
N LEU A 26 13.40 -4.18 -13.92
CA LEU A 26 12.86 -5.17 -12.98
C LEU A 26 13.42 -6.56 -13.30
N THR A 27 13.70 -7.34 -12.26
CA THR A 27 14.01 -8.76 -12.40
C THR A 27 12.83 -9.48 -13.06
N ARG A 28 13.12 -10.57 -13.79
CA ARG A 28 12.10 -11.36 -14.51
C ARG A 28 10.95 -11.84 -13.62
N LYS A 29 11.19 -12.02 -12.31
CA LYS A 29 10.17 -12.39 -11.32
C LYS A 29 9.41 -11.17 -10.77
N ALA A 30 10.07 -10.03 -10.63
CA ALA A 30 9.44 -8.81 -10.12
C ALA A 30 8.40 -8.23 -11.10
N VAL A 31 8.61 -8.39 -12.41
CA VAL A 31 7.66 -7.90 -13.43
C VAL A 31 6.23 -8.44 -13.24
N PRO A 32 5.98 -9.77 -13.26
CA PRO A 32 4.63 -10.29 -13.10
C PRO A 32 4.06 -10.00 -11.70
N ILE A 33 4.89 -10.00 -10.66
CA ILE A 33 4.44 -9.68 -9.29
C ILE A 33 3.96 -8.24 -9.20
N ALA A 34 4.73 -7.29 -9.72
CA ALA A 34 4.37 -5.87 -9.73
C ALA A 34 3.10 -5.63 -10.53
N PHE A 35 2.95 -6.30 -11.68
CA PHE A 35 1.74 -6.21 -12.50
C PHE A 35 0.50 -6.73 -11.76
N VAL A 36 0.58 -7.91 -11.16
CA VAL A 36 -0.54 -8.51 -10.39
C VAL A 36 -0.89 -7.63 -9.19
N MET A 37 0.11 -7.18 -8.43
CA MET A 37 -0.10 -6.30 -7.29
C MET A 37 -0.74 -4.97 -7.69
N GLY A 38 -0.25 -4.31 -8.74
CA GLY A 38 -0.84 -3.07 -9.26
C GLY A 38 -2.27 -3.27 -9.76
N THR A 39 -2.53 -4.39 -10.44
CA THR A 39 -3.88 -4.76 -10.90
C THR A 39 -4.82 -4.95 -9.72
N LEU A 40 -4.42 -5.74 -8.71
CA LEU A 40 -5.21 -5.97 -7.51
C LEU A 40 -5.45 -4.67 -6.75
N ALA A 41 -4.46 -3.78 -6.65
CA ALA A 41 -4.64 -2.48 -6.03
C ALA A 41 -5.76 -1.70 -6.73
N VAL A 42 -5.72 -1.55 -8.06
CA VAL A 42 -6.74 -0.80 -8.79
C VAL A 42 -8.12 -1.46 -8.72
N PHE A 43 -8.20 -2.76 -9.00
CA PHE A 43 -9.48 -3.46 -9.12
C PHE A 43 -10.10 -3.89 -7.79
N ALA A 44 -9.34 -3.93 -6.69
CA ALA A 44 -9.90 -4.19 -5.36
C ALA A 44 -10.16 -2.89 -4.61
N VAL A 45 -9.16 -2.00 -4.49
CA VAL A 45 -9.25 -0.81 -3.63
C VAL A 45 -10.32 0.15 -4.14
N LEU A 46 -10.34 0.44 -5.45
CA LEU A 46 -11.27 1.43 -6.00
C LEU A 46 -12.74 0.97 -5.90
N PRO A 47 -13.12 -0.25 -6.33
CA PRO A 47 -14.50 -0.70 -6.17
C PRO A 47 -14.93 -0.85 -4.70
N LEU A 48 -14.02 -1.27 -3.81
CA LEU A 48 -14.31 -1.36 -2.37
C LEU A 48 -14.51 0.01 -1.74
N GLY A 49 -13.68 1.00 -2.08
CA GLY A 49 -13.85 2.38 -1.63
C GLY A 49 -15.18 2.98 -2.10
N VAL A 50 -15.55 2.78 -3.37
CA VAL A 50 -16.85 3.20 -3.90
C VAL A 50 -18.00 2.50 -3.16
N LEU A 51 -17.91 1.18 -2.95
CA LEU A 51 -18.92 0.42 -2.22
C LEU A 51 -19.10 0.94 -0.79
N ALA A 52 -18.01 1.25 -0.09
CA ALA A 52 -18.08 1.82 1.25
C ALA A 52 -18.82 3.16 1.26
N ILE A 53 -18.47 4.08 0.36
CA ILE A 53 -19.15 5.38 0.22
C ILE A 53 -20.66 5.20 0.00
N ILE A 54 -21.04 4.30 -0.92
CA ILE A 54 -22.45 4.02 -1.20
C ILE A 54 -23.15 3.44 0.03
N LEU A 55 -22.54 2.49 0.73
CA LEU A 55 -23.13 1.89 1.94
C LEU A 55 -23.31 2.91 3.06
N ASN A 56 -22.35 3.82 3.23
CA ASN A 56 -22.44 4.90 4.20
C ASN A 56 -23.60 5.84 3.87
N ASP A 57 -23.66 6.34 2.63
CA ASP A 57 -24.72 7.24 2.16
C ASP A 57 -26.11 6.61 2.33
N ARG A 58 -26.29 5.39 1.82
CA ARG A 58 -27.51 4.61 1.96
C ARG A 58 -27.86 4.27 3.41
N GLY A 59 -26.87 4.16 4.27
CA GLY A 59 -27.05 4.00 5.71
C GLY A 59 -27.61 5.26 6.35
N LEU A 60 -27.04 6.43 6.01
CA LEU A 60 -27.46 7.75 6.51
C LEU A 60 -28.91 8.08 6.14
N GLU A 61 -29.32 7.79 4.89
CA GLU A 61 -30.72 7.93 4.44
C GLU A 61 -31.72 7.16 5.33
N ARG A 62 -31.28 6.02 5.86
CA ARG A 62 -32.12 5.08 6.61
C ARG A 62 -32.11 5.28 8.12
N VAL A 63 -31.32 6.22 8.65
CA VAL A 63 -31.15 6.42 10.10
C VAL A 63 -32.49 6.65 10.81
N ARG A 64 -33.40 7.39 10.19
CA ARG A 64 -34.71 7.73 10.78
C ARG A 64 -35.79 6.68 10.51
N THR A 65 -35.70 5.96 9.40
CA THR A 65 -36.74 5.02 8.94
C THR A 65 -36.47 3.58 9.37
N SER A 66 -35.20 3.16 9.41
CA SER A 66 -34.79 1.81 9.79
C SER A 66 -33.41 1.83 10.51
N PRO A 67 -33.38 2.20 11.80
CA PRO A 67 -32.13 2.47 12.52
C PRO A 67 -31.18 1.27 12.62
N GLN A 68 -31.71 0.05 12.71
CA GLN A 68 -30.89 -1.17 12.77
C GLN A 68 -30.18 -1.43 11.43
N THR A 69 -30.91 -1.30 10.32
CA THR A 69 -30.35 -1.46 8.97
C THR A 69 -29.32 -0.37 8.67
N ALA A 70 -29.61 0.88 9.06
CA ALA A 70 -28.68 2.01 8.93
C ALA A 70 -27.34 1.73 9.62
N ARG A 71 -27.36 1.30 10.90
CA ARG A 71 -26.15 0.94 11.66
C ARG A 71 -25.38 -0.19 10.98
N ARG A 72 -26.09 -1.22 10.48
CA ARG A 72 -25.45 -2.33 9.78
C ARG A 72 -24.73 -1.83 8.52
N MET A 73 -25.37 -1.01 7.69
CA MET A 73 -24.75 -0.50 6.46
C MET A 73 -23.54 0.40 6.75
N ILE A 74 -23.65 1.28 7.74
CA ILE A 74 -22.55 2.16 8.17
C ILE A 74 -21.39 1.33 8.73
N ASN A 75 -21.66 0.34 9.59
CA ASN A 75 -20.62 -0.54 10.14
C ASN A 75 -19.91 -1.33 9.03
N TRP A 76 -20.65 -1.80 8.02
CA TRP A 76 -20.05 -2.48 6.87
C TRP A 76 -19.19 -1.56 6.01
N SER A 77 -19.63 -0.31 5.79
CA SER A 77 -18.81 0.72 5.13
C SER A 77 -17.48 0.91 5.86
N TRP A 78 -17.52 1.17 7.17
CA TRP A 78 -16.31 1.36 7.97
C TRP A 78 -15.44 0.12 8.02
N GLY A 79 -16.04 -1.08 8.05
CA GLY A 79 -15.29 -2.34 7.98
C GLY A 79 -14.53 -2.50 6.66
N ILE A 80 -15.13 -2.13 5.53
CA ILE A 80 -14.48 -2.15 4.22
C ILE A 80 -13.33 -1.14 4.18
N LEU A 81 -13.57 0.10 4.62
CA LEU A 81 -12.52 1.13 4.67
C LEU A 81 -11.36 0.71 5.57
N ALA A 82 -11.63 0.22 6.77
CA ALA A 82 -10.59 -0.23 7.69
C ALA A 82 -9.70 -1.34 7.07
N VAL A 83 -10.30 -2.29 6.34
CA VAL A 83 -9.52 -3.33 5.64
C VAL A 83 -8.66 -2.74 4.54
N VAL A 84 -9.22 -1.83 3.74
CA VAL A 84 -8.48 -1.14 2.66
C VAL A 84 -7.32 -0.31 3.24
N ASP A 85 -7.57 0.48 4.28
CA ASP A 85 -6.58 1.33 4.94
C ASP A 85 -5.43 0.49 5.52
N VAL A 86 -5.74 -0.66 6.15
CA VAL A 86 -4.70 -1.57 6.67
C VAL A 86 -3.81 -2.10 5.55
N LEU A 87 -4.38 -2.48 4.40
CA LEU A 87 -3.61 -2.95 3.26
C LEU A 87 -2.71 -1.83 2.69
N GLU A 88 -3.23 -0.61 2.60
CA GLU A 88 -2.49 0.56 2.14
C GLU A 88 -1.34 0.91 3.09
N ILE A 89 -1.58 0.91 4.40
CA ILE A 89 -0.55 1.14 5.42
C ILE A 89 0.55 0.08 5.34
N ILE A 90 0.21 -1.20 5.17
CA ILE A 90 1.20 -2.27 5.03
C ILE A 90 2.05 -2.04 3.78
N ALA A 91 1.42 -1.73 2.64
CA ALA A 91 2.12 -1.45 1.39
C ALA A 91 3.04 -0.23 1.51
N LEU A 92 2.55 0.86 2.10
CA LEU A 92 3.31 2.08 2.33
C LEU A 92 4.46 1.86 3.29
N THR A 93 4.23 1.14 4.39
CA THR A 93 5.28 0.83 5.37
C THR A 93 6.35 -0.05 4.75
N GLY A 94 5.97 -1.08 3.99
CA GLY A 94 6.92 -1.90 3.24
C GLY A 94 7.76 -1.08 2.27
N PHE A 95 7.12 -0.16 1.53
CA PHE A 95 7.82 0.77 0.65
C PHE A 95 8.77 1.70 1.41
N LEU A 96 8.34 2.28 2.53
CA LEU A 96 9.17 3.18 3.33
C LEU A 96 10.36 2.45 3.97
N VAL A 97 10.17 1.23 4.46
CA VAL A 97 11.26 0.40 4.98
C VAL A 97 12.28 0.10 3.89
N ASP A 98 11.85 -0.28 2.68
CA ASP A 98 12.75 -0.49 1.53
C ASP A 98 13.55 0.78 1.18
N ARG A 99 12.95 1.97 1.36
CA ARG A 99 13.60 3.26 1.07
C ARG A 99 14.56 3.76 2.14
N LEU A 100 14.34 3.38 3.41
CA LEU A 100 15.12 3.85 4.55
C LEU A 100 16.18 2.84 5.01
N ALA A 101 16.00 1.54 4.71
CA ALA A 101 16.87 0.46 5.13
C ALA A 101 18.20 0.42 4.38
#